data_AF-A0AA92NU99-F1
#
_entry.id   AF-A0AA92NU99-F1
#
_cell.length_a   1.000
_cell.length_b   1.000
_cell.length_c   1.000
_cell.angle_alpha   90.00
_cell.angle_beta   90.00
_cell.angle_gamma   90.00
#
_symmetry.space_group_name_H-M   'P 1'
#
loop_
_entity.id
_entity.type
_entity.pdbx_description
1 polymer ?
#
loop_
_entity_poly.entity_id
_entity_poly.type
_entity_poly.pdbx_seq_one_letter_code
_entity_poly.pdbx_strand_id
1 'polypeptide(L)'
;MIPVQHNNRYFYHFTHIENLGSIIENGLISTNEKKRRKITHVNVANEEIQERRSNSNVPCHPYGSIHDYVPFYFAVRNPMLLSVLNRKNIDQPLVIFIAVSVNKLMEHNVVFTDAAANTELLPNFYSDPKNLDKLNWKLIDSKSWGSGTKGETQARMAEVLVLNNVPLEWIDSFIVFNELCKEKILKLFKDNDLKPPKISYSPFFYYTKFFFKDRKLFKHRKDETLITGPQFLKAHFEHITKNIIKKRSAEEASNPSFLNVKDAIEKIKSNFSIIPELDGIHQLETDNKVHSNKVCEHTSEVVENLDTVSFYKDLNSVDQLIVKLAAYFHDIGKGPHSKWKNGIQKAYADHPADSLKMMERILIDEFRKLSDYEIRKICLIVAYHDLIGDILGPEQGRSKKELVDLGVDKNELFMLIAISLADIKSIDTNWFFNVKMKLPRFIKDISREIGQY
;
A
#
# COMPACT_ATOMS: atom_id res chain seq x y z
N MET A 1 -4.04 34.76 20.06
CA MET A 1 -3.02 35.15 19.05
C MET A 1 -2.10 33.97 18.84
N ILE A 2 -1.73 33.71 17.59
CA ILE A 2 -0.80 32.63 17.22
C ILE A 2 0.63 33.08 17.55
N PRO A 3 1.49 32.20 18.13
CA PRO A 3 2.89 32.55 18.36
C PRO A 3 3.60 32.85 17.03
N VAL A 4 4.44 33.90 17.02
CA VAL A 4 5.03 34.48 15.79
C VAL A 4 5.78 33.44 14.94
N GLN A 5 6.51 32.53 15.60
CA GLN A 5 7.25 31.44 14.96
C GLN A 5 6.36 30.43 14.20
N HIS A 6 5.05 30.45 14.44
CA HIS A 6 4.08 29.55 13.81
C HIS A 6 3.23 30.22 12.74
N ASN A 7 3.19 31.55 12.62
CA ASN A 7 2.24 32.29 11.75
C ASN A 7 2.20 31.86 10.27
N ASN A 8 3.29 31.32 9.73
CA ASN A 8 3.38 30.90 8.32
C ASN A 8 3.18 29.39 8.12
N ARG A 9 2.75 28.67 9.17
CA ARG A 9 2.50 27.23 9.10
C ARG A 9 1.14 26.93 8.48
N TYR A 10 1.02 25.70 7.99
CA TYR A 10 -0.21 25.11 7.50
C TYR A 10 -0.47 23.82 8.23
N PHE A 11 -1.73 23.40 8.23
CA PHE A 11 -2.13 22.03 8.54
C PHE A 11 -2.76 21.39 7.29
N TYR A 12 -2.72 20.07 7.24
CA TYR A 12 -2.91 19.32 5.99
C TYR A 12 -3.93 18.20 6.13
N HIS A 13 -4.84 18.10 5.16
CA HIS A 13 -5.71 16.94 5.01
C HIS A 13 -5.30 16.20 3.74
N PHE A 14 -5.10 14.88 3.81
CA PHE A 14 -4.86 14.07 2.62
C PHE A 14 -6.10 13.24 2.29
N THR A 15 -6.39 13.10 0.99
CA THR A 15 -7.57 12.37 0.51
C THR A 15 -7.33 11.81 -0.89
N HIS A 16 -8.16 10.86 -1.31
CA HIS A 16 -8.15 10.36 -2.68
C HIS A 16 -8.73 11.41 -3.64
N ILE A 17 -8.15 11.56 -4.84
CA ILE A 17 -8.59 12.55 -5.84
C ILE A 17 -10.08 12.44 -6.23
N GLU A 18 -10.64 11.21 -6.27
CA GLU A 18 -12.09 11.00 -6.48
C GLU A 18 -12.99 11.72 -5.48
N ASN A 19 -12.53 11.97 -4.25
CA ASN A 19 -13.34 12.68 -3.24
C ASN A 19 -13.49 14.17 -3.56
N LEU A 20 -12.67 14.72 -4.47
CA LEU A 20 -12.62 16.16 -4.72
C LEU A 20 -13.93 16.73 -5.27
N GLY A 21 -14.67 15.98 -6.10
CA GLY A 21 -15.96 16.44 -6.61
C GLY A 21 -16.94 16.77 -5.47
N SER A 22 -17.06 15.86 -4.50
CA SER A 22 -17.90 16.08 -3.31
C SER A 22 -17.37 17.21 -2.42
N ILE A 23 -16.05 17.35 -2.30
CA ILE A 23 -15.41 18.43 -1.53
C ILE A 23 -15.69 19.80 -2.15
N ILE A 24 -15.70 19.91 -3.48
CA ILE A 24 -16.04 21.16 -4.18
C ILE A 24 -17.50 21.54 -3.91
N GLU A 25 -18.42 20.57 -3.93
CA GLU A 25 -19.84 20.81 -3.70
C GLU A 25 -20.18 21.12 -2.24
N ASN A 26 -19.52 20.46 -1.28
CA ASN A 26 -19.95 20.47 0.13
C ASN A 26 -18.94 21.08 1.11
N GLY A 27 -17.74 21.43 0.65
CA GLY A 27 -16.57 21.57 1.51
C GLY A 27 -16.08 20.21 2.03
N LEU A 28 -15.02 20.22 2.85
CA LEU A 28 -14.65 19.03 3.61
C LEU A 28 -15.61 18.87 4.78
N ILE A 29 -16.29 17.74 4.88
CA ILE A 29 -17.30 17.49 5.91
C ILE A 29 -16.91 16.32 6.83
N SER A 30 -17.34 16.39 8.08
CA SER A 30 -17.04 15.39 9.11
C SER A 30 -17.63 14.02 8.78
N THR A 31 -17.14 12.98 9.48
CA THR A 31 -17.64 11.61 9.27
C THR A 31 -19.13 11.49 9.57
N ASN A 32 -19.60 12.10 10.66
CA ASN A 32 -21.01 12.07 11.00
C ASN A 32 -21.87 12.84 10.00
N GLU A 33 -21.40 13.98 9.48
CA GLU A 33 -22.11 14.71 8.42
C GLU A 33 -22.16 13.93 7.11
N LYS A 34 -21.08 13.25 6.71
CA LYS A 34 -21.07 12.36 5.54
C LYS A 34 -22.12 11.26 5.67
N LYS A 35 -22.20 10.62 6.84
CA LYS A 35 -23.21 9.58 7.13
C LYS A 35 -24.63 10.15 7.08
N ARG A 36 -24.87 11.29 7.74
CA ARG A 36 -26.17 11.96 7.79
C ARG A 36 -26.69 12.34 6.40
N ARG A 37 -25.80 12.85 5.54
CA ARG A 37 -26.11 13.30 4.17
C ARG A 37 -26.01 12.18 3.12
N LYS A 38 -25.61 10.97 3.52
CA LYS A 38 -25.37 9.81 2.63
C LYS A 38 -24.36 10.10 1.51
N ILE A 39 -23.36 10.92 1.80
CA ILE A 39 -22.31 11.26 0.83
C ILE A 39 -21.33 10.09 0.73
N THR A 40 -21.17 9.56 -0.48
CA THR A 40 -20.20 8.50 -0.77
C THR A 40 -18.79 9.08 -0.77
N HIS A 41 -17.83 8.38 -0.16
CA HIS A 41 -16.43 8.77 -0.19
C HIS A 41 -15.54 7.54 -0.27
N VAL A 42 -14.41 7.68 -0.95
CA VAL A 42 -13.31 6.72 -0.89
C VAL A 42 -12.67 6.84 0.48
N ASN A 43 -12.95 5.87 1.36
CA ASN A 43 -12.41 5.84 2.70
C ASN A 43 -10.97 5.29 2.69
N VAL A 44 -10.05 6.05 3.26
CA VAL A 44 -8.64 5.67 3.42
C VAL A 44 -8.31 5.24 4.85
N ALA A 45 -9.25 5.36 5.78
CA ALA A 45 -9.03 5.09 7.21
C ALA A 45 -9.47 3.68 7.61
N ASN A 46 -8.72 3.07 8.52
CA ASN A 46 -9.00 1.75 9.12
C ASN A 46 -10.32 1.80 9.94
N GLU A 47 -11.16 0.77 9.80
CA GLU A 47 -12.44 0.61 10.51
C GLU A 47 -12.28 0.65 12.04
N GLU A 48 -11.24 0.03 12.61
CA GLU A 48 -10.99 0.05 14.06
C GLU A 48 -10.69 1.48 14.58
N ILE A 49 -10.01 2.28 13.76
CA ILE A 49 -9.74 3.68 14.09
C ILE A 49 -11.05 4.48 14.06
N GLN A 50 -11.94 4.19 13.11
CA GLN A 50 -13.26 4.82 13.04
C GLN A 50 -14.10 4.46 14.26
N GLU A 51 -14.13 3.19 14.66
CA GLU A 51 -14.91 2.77 15.84
C GLU A 51 -14.46 3.49 17.12
N ARG A 52 -13.15 3.57 17.37
CA ARG A 52 -12.60 4.30 18.53
C ARG A 52 -12.96 5.77 18.51
N ARG A 53 -12.87 6.42 17.34
CA ARG A 53 -13.21 7.83 17.16
C ARG A 53 -14.70 8.10 17.36
N SER A 54 -15.60 7.19 16.98
CA SER A 54 -17.03 7.36 17.29
C SER A 54 -17.31 7.39 18.79
N ASN A 55 -16.54 6.64 19.58
CA ASN A 55 -16.76 6.50 21.03
C ASN A 55 -15.99 7.52 21.88
N SER A 56 -15.26 8.44 21.23
CA SER A 56 -14.40 9.41 21.91
C SER A 56 -14.96 10.82 21.80
N ASN A 57 -15.00 11.55 22.92
CA ASN A 57 -15.49 12.92 23.00
C ASN A 57 -14.35 13.93 23.11
N VAL A 58 -14.54 15.11 22.54
CA VAL A 58 -13.64 16.26 22.70
C VAL A 58 -13.89 16.90 24.07
N PRO A 59 -12.89 16.95 24.97
CA PRO A 59 -13.08 17.35 26.37
C PRO A 59 -13.10 18.88 26.59
N CYS A 60 -12.91 19.67 25.53
CA CYS A 60 -12.93 21.12 25.58
C CYS A 60 -13.90 21.70 24.55
N HIS A 61 -14.29 22.97 24.72
CA HIS A 61 -15.14 23.67 23.76
C HIS A 61 -14.55 23.60 22.33
N PRO A 62 -15.35 23.29 21.28
CA PRO A 62 -16.83 23.26 21.28
C PRO A 62 -17.48 21.92 21.66
N TYR A 63 -16.74 20.96 22.20
CA TYR A 63 -17.22 19.62 22.58
C TYR A 63 -17.76 18.79 21.39
N GLY A 64 -18.43 17.68 21.66
CA GLY A 64 -18.90 16.74 20.63
C GLY A 64 -18.02 15.50 20.49
N SER A 65 -18.39 14.60 19.58
CA SER A 65 -17.61 13.41 19.27
C SER A 65 -16.49 13.74 18.30
N ILE A 66 -15.37 13.03 18.32
CA ILE A 66 -14.29 13.20 17.34
C ILE A 66 -14.79 13.03 15.90
N HIS A 67 -15.82 12.21 15.67
CA HIS A 67 -16.44 12.05 14.36
C HIS A 67 -17.27 13.24 13.86
N ASP A 68 -17.55 14.21 14.74
CA ASP A 68 -18.15 15.48 14.34
C ASP A 68 -17.11 16.44 13.74
N TYR A 69 -15.82 16.10 13.80
CA TYR A 69 -14.74 16.95 13.31
C TYR A 69 -14.12 16.42 12.01
N VAL A 70 -13.67 17.35 11.17
CA VAL A 70 -12.82 17.11 10.02
C VAL A 70 -11.36 17.09 10.50
N PRO A 71 -10.64 15.97 10.35
CA PRO A 71 -9.27 15.86 10.83
C PRO A 71 -8.25 16.37 9.80
N PHE A 72 -7.26 17.10 10.28
CA PHE A 72 -6.06 17.51 9.57
C PHE A 72 -4.84 17.18 10.42
N TYR A 73 -3.66 17.09 9.80
CA TYR A 73 -2.39 16.86 10.47
C TYR A 73 -1.49 18.09 10.36
N PHE A 74 -0.71 18.39 11.39
CA PHE A 74 0.38 19.36 11.25
C PHE A 74 1.55 18.80 10.42
N ALA A 75 1.76 17.48 10.48
CA ALA A 75 2.82 16.81 9.74
C ALA A 75 2.41 16.56 8.28
N VAL A 76 3.29 16.89 7.34
CA VAL A 76 3.10 16.62 5.90
C VAL A 76 3.16 15.12 5.56
N ARG A 77 4.00 14.36 6.28
CA ARG A 77 4.18 12.91 6.13
C ARG A 77 4.00 12.25 7.48
N ASN A 78 2.80 11.73 7.70
CA ASN A 78 2.41 11.13 8.96
C ASN A 78 2.36 9.58 8.87
N PRO A 79 2.56 8.88 10.00
CA PRO A 79 2.47 7.42 10.09
C PRO A 79 1.17 6.80 9.56
N MET A 80 0.04 7.52 9.62
CA MET A 80 -1.24 7.00 9.10
C MET A 80 -1.16 6.80 7.58
N LEU A 81 -0.69 7.80 6.81
CA LEU A 81 -0.53 7.65 5.37
C LEU A 81 0.41 6.48 5.03
N LEU A 82 1.55 6.36 5.72
CA LEU A 82 2.49 5.25 5.53
C LEU A 82 1.83 3.89 5.78
N SER A 83 1.01 3.77 6.82
CA SER A 83 0.27 2.54 7.14
C SER A 83 -0.71 2.15 6.02
N VAL A 84 -1.47 3.11 5.51
CA VAL A 84 -2.43 2.88 4.40
C VAL A 84 -1.70 2.45 3.12
N LEU A 85 -0.55 3.05 2.83
CA LEU A 85 0.28 2.69 1.68
C LEU A 85 0.88 1.29 1.81
N ASN A 86 1.45 0.94 2.97
CA ASN A 86 2.03 -0.39 3.21
C ASN A 86 0.98 -1.51 3.10
N ARG A 87 -0.28 -1.22 3.44
CA ARG A 87 -1.42 -2.13 3.27
C ARG A 87 -1.96 -2.22 1.84
N LYS A 88 -1.41 -1.43 0.91
CA LYS A 88 -1.84 -1.34 -0.50
C LYS A 88 -3.33 -0.97 -0.65
N ASN A 89 -3.85 -0.12 0.24
CA ASN A 89 -5.27 0.30 0.16
C ASN A 89 -5.52 1.44 -0.82
N ILE A 90 -4.46 2.16 -1.18
CA ILE A 90 -4.54 3.31 -2.08
C ILE A 90 -3.28 3.42 -2.92
N ASP A 91 -3.46 3.90 -4.15
CA ASP A 91 -2.38 4.34 -5.00
C ASP A 91 -1.93 5.74 -4.58
N GLN A 92 -0.74 5.86 -4.00
CA GLN A 92 -0.17 7.15 -3.61
C GLN A 92 -0.20 8.23 -4.72
N PRO A 93 -0.01 7.90 -6.02
CA PRO A 93 -0.15 8.88 -7.10
C PRO A 93 -1.54 9.53 -7.21
N LEU A 94 -2.57 8.95 -6.59
CA LEU A 94 -3.95 9.45 -6.57
C LEU A 94 -4.29 10.19 -5.26
N VAL A 95 -3.33 10.34 -4.35
CA VAL A 95 -3.49 11.09 -3.09
C VAL A 95 -3.16 12.56 -3.33
N ILE A 96 -4.11 13.43 -2.95
CA ILE A 96 -3.93 14.88 -2.90
C ILE A 96 -3.87 15.36 -1.47
N PHE A 97 -3.11 16.42 -1.21
CA PHE A 97 -3.12 17.13 0.06
C PHE A 97 -3.79 18.49 -0.10
N ILE A 98 -4.57 18.86 0.91
CA ILE A 98 -5.24 20.14 1.07
C ILE A 98 -4.51 20.86 2.20
N ALA A 99 -3.93 22.03 1.90
CA ALA A 99 -3.28 22.87 2.90
C ALA A 99 -4.19 24.02 3.31
N VAL A 100 -4.27 24.24 4.62
CA VAL A 100 -5.04 25.33 5.23
C VAL A 100 -4.14 26.06 6.21
N SER A 101 -4.18 27.39 6.17
CA SER A 101 -3.36 28.25 7.03
C SER A 101 -3.64 28.01 8.51
N VAL A 102 -2.58 27.98 9.33
CA VAL A 102 -2.68 27.87 10.80
C VAL A 102 -3.51 29.01 11.41
N ASN A 103 -3.68 30.12 10.71
CA ASN A 103 -4.54 31.24 11.13
C ASN A 103 -5.98 30.80 11.42
N LYS A 104 -6.45 29.71 10.80
CA LYS A 104 -7.77 29.13 11.05
C LYS A 104 -7.93 28.50 12.44
N LEU A 105 -6.85 28.34 13.21
CA LEU A 105 -6.94 27.97 14.63
C LEU A 105 -7.58 29.07 15.50
N MET A 106 -7.70 30.30 15.00
CA MET A 106 -8.39 31.38 15.72
C MET A 106 -9.91 31.25 15.67
N GLU A 107 -10.46 30.38 14.81
CA GLU A 107 -11.89 30.16 14.65
C GLU A 107 -12.45 29.35 15.83
N HIS A 108 -13.64 29.70 16.31
CA HIS A 108 -14.22 29.11 17.53
C HIS A 108 -14.58 27.62 17.42
N ASN A 109 -14.65 27.10 16.19
CA ASN A 109 -15.03 25.72 15.89
C ASN A 109 -13.80 24.81 15.65
N VAL A 110 -12.59 25.29 15.98
CA VAL A 110 -11.33 24.58 15.72
C VAL A 110 -10.62 24.27 17.03
N VAL A 111 -10.19 23.01 17.17
CA VAL A 111 -9.31 22.56 18.26
C VAL A 111 -8.13 21.80 17.67
N PHE A 112 -7.06 21.63 18.44
CA PHE A 112 -5.92 20.84 18.02
C PHE A 112 -5.38 19.98 19.15
N THR A 113 -4.63 18.94 18.79
CA THR A 113 -4.08 17.95 19.71
C THR A 113 -2.57 17.85 19.60
N ASP A 114 -1.91 17.38 20.66
CA ASP A 114 -0.47 17.08 20.65
C ASP A 114 -0.14 15.67 20.11
N ALA A 115 -1.15 14.83 19.90
CA ALA A 115 -1.03 13.46 19.37
C ALA A 115 -2.32 13.04 18.62
N ALA A 116 -2.34 11.84 18.04
CA ALA A 116 -3.52 11.37 17.30
C ALA A 116 -4.74 11.21 18.23
N ALA A 117 -5.89 11.68 17.78
CA ALA A 117 -7.15 11.62 18.51
C ALA A 117 -7.86 10.26 18.33
N ASN A 118 -7.10 9.15 18.36
CA ASN A 118 -7.60 7.77 18.26
C ASN A 118 -6.86 6.80 19.20
N THR A 119 -6.16 7.34 20.20
CA THR A 119 -5.41 6.61 21.22
C THR A 119 -6.30 6.16 22.37
N GLU A 120 -5.93 5.06 23.04
CA GLU A 120 -6.62 4.56 24.25
C GLU A 120 -6.64 5.60 25.37
N LEU A 121 -5.53 6.31 25.57
CA LEU A 121 -5.45 7.51 26.39
C LEU A 121 -5.66 8.72 25.49
N LEU A 122 -6.70 9.50 25.73
CA LEU A 122 -6.96 10.71 24.95
C LEU A 122 -5.75 11.66 25.00
N PRO A 123 -5.38 12.28 23.86
CA PRO A 123 -4.32 13.28 23.83
C PRO A 123 -4.76 14.56 24.55
N ASN A 124 -3.84 15.51 24.72
CA ASN A 124 -4.24 16.83 25.18
C ASN A 124 -4.94 17.56 24.03
N PHE A 125 -6.09 18.19 24.35
CA PHE A 125 -6.81 19.04 23.42
C PHE A 125 -6.62 20.51 23.80
N TYR A 126 -6.43 21.35 22.79
CA TYR A 126 -6.19 22.78 22.94
C TYR A 126 -7.15 23.57 22.05
N SER A 127 -7.74 24.61 22.63
CA SER A 127 -8.56 25.61 21.93
C SER A 127 -7.89 26.99 21.85
N ASP A 128 -6.87 27.26 22.67
CA ASP A 128 -6.06 28.49 22.56
C ASP A 128 -4.81 28.23 21.70
N PRO A 129 -4.66 28.92 20.56
CA PRO A 129 -3.50 28.79 19.67
C PRO A 129 -2.14 29.09 20.31
N LYS A 130 -2.08 29.76 21.46
CA LYS A 130 -0.83 29.90 22.24
C LYS A 130 -0.24 28.55 22.64
N ASN A 131 -1.07 27.50 22.75
CA ASN A 131 -0.60 26.15 23.08
C ASN A 131 0.11 25.44 21.92
N LEU A 132 0.24 26.06 20.73
CA LEU A 132 1.09 25.53 19.66
C LEU A 132 2.53 25.29 20.13
N ASP A 133 3.03 26.09 21.07
CA ASP A 133 4.36 25.91 21.66
C ASP A 133 4.51 24.64 22.51
N LYS A 134 3.40 23.98 22.87
CA LYS A 134 3.42 22.71 23.58
C LYS A 134 3.63 21.50 22.68
N LEU A 135 3.45 21.67 21.37
CA LEU A 135 3.59 20.59 20.40
C LEU A 135 5.07 20.26 20.17
N ASN A 136 5.36 18.98 19.94
CA ASN A 136 6.72 18.55 19.62
C ASN A 136 7.04 18.79 18.14
N TRP A 137 7.31 20.05 17.77
CA TRP A 137 7.60 20.45 16.40
C TRP A 137 8.82 19.76 15.78
N LYS A 138 9.81 19.40 16.60
CA LYS A 138 10.97 18.61 16.14
C LYS A 138 10.54 17.27 15.56
N LEU A 139 9.55 16.61 16.18
CA LEU A 139 8.99 15.36 15.67
C LEU A 139 8.02 15.60 14.51
N ILE A 140 7.12 16.57 14.62
CA ILE A 140 6.13 16.92 13.58
C ILE A 140 6.82 17.26 12.26
N ASP A 141 7.90 18.05 12.30
CA ASP A 141 8.67 18.47 11.12
C ASP A 141 9.70 17.40 10.66
N SER A 142 9.78 16.25 11.37
CA SER A 142 10.75 15.20 11.08
C SER A 142 10.49 14.52 9.74
N LYS A 143 11.55 14.38 8.95
CA LYS A 143 11.54 13.67 7.66
C LYS A 143 11.72 12.15 7.78
N SER A 144 11.99 11.64 8.98
CA SER A 144 12.26 10.23 9.20
C SER A 144 11.03 9.37 8.93
N TRP A 145 11.21 8.22 8.30
CA TRP A 145 10.14 7.22 8.16
C TRP A 145 10.04 6.29 9.36
N GLY A 146 11.12 6.18 10.14
CA GLY A 146 11.22 5.21 11.22
C GLY A 146 10.18 5.43 12.31
N SER A 147 9.69 4.33 12.87
CA SER A 147 8.97 4.30 14.13
C SER A 147 9.95 4.62 15.25
N GLY A 148 9.74 5.76 15.92
CA GLY A 148 10.31 5.99 17.24
C GLY A 148 9.55 5.18 18.30
N THR A 149 9.61 5.61 19.55
CA THR A 149 8.68 5.10 20.58
C THR A 149 7.22 5.33 20.16
N LYS A 150 6.27 4.60 20.79
CA LYS A 150 4.83 4.81 20.56
C LYS A 150 4.46 6.30 20.76
N GLY A 151 5.00 6.94 21.80
CA GLY A 151 4.80 8.37 22.07
C GLY A 151 5.32 9.30 20.97
N GLU A 152 6.52 9.03 20.43
CA GLU A 152 7.07 9.82 19.32
C GLU A 152 6.24 9.68 18.04
N THR A 153 5.78 8.46 17.75
CA THR A 153 4.90 8.20 16.60
C THR A 153 3.57 8.94 16.75
N GLN A 154 3.02 8.97 17.96
CA GLN A 154 1.79 9.69 18.27
C GLN A 154 1.94 11.20 18.15
N ALA A 155 3.05 11.78 18.65
CA ALA A 155 3.32 13.21 18.53
C ALA A 155 3.42 13.68 17.06
N ARG A 156 3.90 12.82 16.16
CA ARG A 156 3.93 13.08 14.70
C ARG A 156 2.55 13.08 14.04
N MET A 157 1.55 12.57 14.75
CA MET A 157 0.16 12.54 14.32
C MET A 157 -0.69 13.57 15.08
N ALA A 158 -0.08 14.60 15.66
CA ALA A 158 -0.79 15.78 16.17
C ALA A 158 -1.78 16.32 15.11
N GLU A 159 -3.02 16.55 15.53
CA GLU A 159 -4.13 16.86 14.63
C GLU A 159 -4.67 18.29 14.84
N VAL A 160 -5.27 18.83 13.79
CA VAL A 160 -6.25 19.92 13.88
C VAL A 160 -7.61 19.32 13.56
N LEU A 161 -8.60 19.63 14.39
CA LEU A 161 -9.96 19.11 14.29
C LEU A 161 -10.89 20.30 14.10
N VAL A 162 -11.60 20.33 12.97
CA VAL A 162 -12.57 21.40 12.66
C VAL A 162 -13.99 20.86 12.73
N LEU A 163 -14.84 21.43 13.57
CA LEU A 163 -16.19 20.93 13.80
C LEU A 163 -17.06 21.09 12.54
N ASN A 164 -17.78 20.01 12.20
CA ASN A 164 -18.75 19.82 11.12
C ASN A 164 -18.19 19.93 9.70
N ASN A 165 -17.62 21.08 9.33
CA ASN A 165 -17.16 21.33 7.97
C ASN A 165 -16.00 22.33 7.90
N VAL A 166 -15.14 22.16 6.88
CA VAL A 166 -14.20 23.16 6.41
C VAL A 166 -14.66 23.63 5.03
N PRO A 167 -15.03 24.91 4.89
CA PRO A 167 -15.55 25.43 3.65
C PRO A 167 -14.42 25.60 2.62
N LEU A 168 -14.76 25.63 1.33
CA LEU A 168 -13.78 25.59 0.24
C LEU A 168 -12.83 26.80 0.26
N GLU A 169 -13.30 27.94 0.76
CA GLU A 169 -12.56 29.21 0.88
C GLU A 169 -11.42 29.13 1.89
N TRP A 170 -11.40 28.13 2.77
CA TRP A 170 -10.26 27.90 3.67
C TRP A 170 -9.08 27.23 2.98
N ILE A 171 -9.28 26.63 1.80
CA ILE A 171 -8.22 25.90 1.10
C ILE A 171 -7.27 26.89 0.42
N ASP A 172 -6.05 27.00 0.95
CA ASP A 172 -5.01 27.84 0.37
C ASP A 172 -4.37 27.17 -0.86
N SER A 173 -4.15 25.86 -0.79
CA SER A 173 -3.52 25.12 -1.89
C SER A 173 -3.78 23.62 -1.89
N PHE A 174 -3.66 23.03 -3.08
CA PHE A 174 -3.53 21.60 -3.29
C PHE A 174 -2.06 21.23 -3.55
N ILE A 175 -1.61 20.13 -2.95
CA ILE A 175 -0.32 19.50 -3.26
C ILE A 175 -0.61 18.16 -3.91
N VAL A 176 -0.01 17.94 -5.09
CA VAL A 176 -0.25 16.75 -5.91
C VAL A 176 1.06 16.04 -6.28
N PHE A 177 0.97 14.75 -6.59
CA PHE A 177 2.10 13.91 -6.97
C PHE A 177 2.44 14.03 -8.47
N ASN A 178 1.42 14.18 -9.32
CA ASN A 178 1.55 14.10 -10.78
C ASN A 178 0.60 15.07 -11.50
N GLU A 179 0.85 15.25 -12.80
CA GLU A 179 0.05 16.13 -13.68
C GLU A 179 -1.39 15.65 -13.83
N LEU A 180 -1.63 14.33 -13.79
CA LEU A 180 -2.97 13.75 -13.85
C LEU A 180 -3.89 14.31 -12.75
N CYS A 181 -3.42 14.39 -11.50
CA CYS A 181 -4.21 14.96 -10.41
C CYS A 181 -4.41 16.47 -10.58
N LYS A 182 -3.39 17.20 -11.04
CA LYS A 182 -3.50 18.65 -11.31
C LYS A 182 -4.54 18.94 -12.39
N GLU A 183 -4.48 18.24 -13.52
CA GLU A 183 -5.44 18.39 -14.61
C GLU A 183 -6.86 18.09 -14.14
N LYS A 184 -7.04 17.02 -13.35
CA LYS A 184 -8.33 16.68 -12.75
C LYS A 184 -8.86 17.76 -11.80
N ILE A 185 -8.01 18.32 -10.93
CA ILE A 185 -8.40 19.46 -10.07
C ILE A 185 -8.82 20.65 -10.93
N LEU A 186 -7.98 21.07 -11.89
CA LEU A 186 -8.26 22.23 -12.74
C LEU A 186 -9.59 22.06 -13.50
N LYS A 187 -9.83 20.87 -14.04
CA LYS A 187 -11.08 20.54 -14.72
C LYS A 187 -12.27 20.63 -13.77
N LEU A 188 -12.22 20.00 -12.59
CA LEU A 188 -13.34 20.01 -11.64
C LEU A 188 -13.70 21.42 -11.16
N PHE A 189 -12.71 22.28 -10.90
CA PHE A 189 -12.96 23.67 -10.53
C PHE A 189 -13.59 24.46 -11.69
N LYS A 190 -13.08 24.27 -12.91
CA LYS A 190 -13.63 24.90 -14.12
C LYS A 190 -15.07 24.47 -14.38
N ASP A 191 -15.36 23.17 -14.26
CA ASP A 191 -16.70 22.61 -14.50
C ASP A 191 -17.75 23.08 -13.48
N ASN A 192 -17.32 23.68 -12.35
CA ASN A 192 -18.19 24.27 -11.33
C ASN A 192 -18.12 25.82 -11.30
N ASP A 193 -17.55 26.46 -12.33
CA ASP A 193 -17.36 27.92 -12.41
C ASP A 193 -16.60 28.53 -11.22
N LEU A 194 -15.67 27.75 -10.63
CA LEU A 194 -14.84 28.17 -9.50
C LEU A 194 -13.39 28.40 -9.94
N LYS A 195 -12.71 29.31 -9.25
CA LYS A 195 -11.26 29.48 -9.40
C LYS A 195 -10.52 28.49 -8.51
N PRO A 196 -9.61 27.66 -9.05
CA PRO A 196 -8.84 26.74 -8.21
C PRO A 196 -7.87 27.50 -7.30
N PRO A 197 -7.71 27.06 -6.04
CA PRO A 197 -6.56 27.40 -5.19
C PRO A 197 -5.24 27.08 -5.88
N LYS A 198 -4.12 27.54 -5.28
CA LYS A 198 -2.78 27.25 -5.81
C LYS A 198 -2.56 25.72 -5.86
N ILE A 199 -2.07 25.20 -6.98
CA ILE A 199 -1.69 23.78 -7.10
C ILE A 199 -0.17 23.71 -7.18
N SER A 200 0.45 22.82 -6.39
CA SER A 200 1.90 22.67 -6.34
C SER A 200 2.35 21.21 -6.32
N TYR A 201 3.59 20.99 -6.76
CA TYR A 201 4.27 19.71 -6.70
C TYR A 201 5.29 19.75 -5.56
N SER A 202 5.21 18.78 -4.66
CA SER A 202 6.22 18.64 -3.62
C SER A 202 6.46 17.18 -3.26
N PRO A 203 7.60 16.59 -3.67
CA PRO A 203 7.92 15.21 -3.30
C PRO A 203 8.08 15.03 -1.78
N PHE A 204 8.24 16.13 -1.02
CA PHE A 204 8.32 16.09 0.44
C PHE A 204 7.03 15.65 1.14
N PHE A 205 5.88 15.67 0.44
CA PHE A 205 4.60 15.19 0.95
C PHE A 205 4.40 13.68 0.74
N TYR A 206 5.25 13.06 -0.08
CA TYR A 206 5.09 11.69 -0.51
C TYR A 206 6.23 10.78 -0.03
N TYR A 207 5.93 9.50 0.09
CA TYR A 207 6.86 8.43 0.41
C TYR A 207 7.41 7.88 -0.91
N THR A 208 8.70 8.08 -1.17
CA THR A 208 9.38 7.62 -2.40
C THR A 208 10.59 6.75 -2.09
N LYS A 209 11.05 5.89 -3.01
CA LYS A 209 12.13 4.91 -2.80
C LYS A 209 13.55 5.50 -2.69
N PHE A 210 13.74 6.53 -1.86
CA PHE A 210 15.03 7.20 -1.69
C PHE A 210 16.10 6.35 -0.98
N PHE A 211 15.72 5.22 -0.38
CA PHE A 211 16.58 4.41 0.48
C PHE A 211 17.48 3.41 -0.26
N PHE A 212 17.33 3.26 -1.59
CA PHE A 212 18.20 2.37 -2.36
C PHE A 212 19.66 2.82 -2.29
N LYS A 213 20.56 1.88 -1.98
CA LYS A 213 21.98 2.14 -1.68
C LYS A 213 22.75 2.58 -2.92
N ASP A 214 22.63 1.82 -4.01
CA ASP A 214 23.30 2.15 -5.26
C ASP A 214 22.53 3.24 -6.00
N ARG A 215 22.87 4.50 -5.68
CA ARG A 215 22.32 5.68 -6.34
C ARG A 215 22.74 5.80 -7.80
N LYS A 216 23.64 4.97 -8.33
CA LYS A 216 23.95 4.91 -9.76
C LYS A 216 23.00 3.93 -10.46
N LEU A 217 22.89 2.69 -9.98
CA LEU A 217 21.97 1.70 -10.56
C LEU A 217 20.49 2.09 -10.40
N PHE A 218 20.12 2.62 -9.23
CA PHE A 218 18.72 2.91 -8.90
C PHE A 218 18.42 4.42 -8.87
N LYS A 219 19.25 5.26 -9.50
CA LYS A 219 19.13 6.73 -9.49
C LYS A 219 17.73 7.21 -9.89
N HIS A 220 17.17 6.57 -10.92
CA HIS A 220 15.89 6.93 -11.53
C HIS A 220 14.70 6.54 -10.65
N ARG A 221 14.91 5.66 -9.65
CA ARG A 221 13.84 5.14 -8.80
C ARG A 221 13.58 5.99 -7.56
N LYS A 222 14.42 6.99 -7.26
CA LYS A 222 14.33 7.80 -6.04
C LYS A 222 13.01 8.57 -5.91
N ASP A 223 12.38 8.87 -7.05
CA ASP A 223 11.12 9.62 -7.15
C ASP A 223 9.92 8.69 -7.40
N GLU A 224 10.14 7.38 -7.56
CA GLU A 224 9.05 6.39 -7.57
C GLU A 224 8.39 6.33 -6.21
N THR A 225 7.07 6.11 -6.20
CA THR A 225 6.33 5.87 -4.96
C THR A 225 6.89 4.68 -4.21
N LEU A 226 6.86 4.76 -2.88
CA LEU A 226 7.37 3.71 -1.99
C LEU A 226 6.70 2.36 -2.27
N ILE A 227 5.38 2.38 -2.42
CA ILE A 227 4.52 1.22 -2.69
C ILE A 227 3.72 1.48 -3.98
N THR A 228 3.57 0.43 -4.78
CA THR A 228 2.63 0.32 -5.89
C THR A 228 1.28 -0.11 -5.32
N GLY A 229 0.28 0.77 -5.42
CA GLY A 229 -1.05 0.49 -4.93
C GLY A 229 -1.84 -0.46 -5.83
N PRO A 230 -3.10 -0.73 -5.49
CA PRO A 230 -3.88 -1.81 -6.07
C PRO A 230 -4.22 -1.57 -7.54
N GLN A 231 -4.58 -0.33 -7.93
CA GLN A 231 -4.94 -0.03 -9.32
C GLN A 231 -3.71 -0.09 -10.21
N PHE A 232 -2.56 0.45 -9.75
CA PHE A 232 -1.34 0.46 -10.54
C PHE A 232 -0.71 -0.94 -10.61
N LEU A 233 -0.78 -1.75 -9.55
CA LEU A 233 -0.29 -3.12 -9.57
C LEU A 233 -1.08 -3.97 -10.57
N LYS A 234 -2.41 -3.82 -10.60
CA LYS A 234 -3.26 -4.49 -11.59
C LYS A 234 -2.90 -4.05 -13.01
N ALA A 235 -2.77 -2.74 -13.25
CA ALA A 235 -2.38 -2.21 -14.56
C ALA A 235 -1.00 -2.71 -15.01
N HIS A 236 -0.02 -2.78 -14.08
CA HIS A 236 1.29 -3.36 -14.37
C HIS A 236 1.18 -4.85 -14.74
N PHE A 237 0.39 -5.62 -13.99
CA PHE A 237 0.17 -7.04 -14.25
C PHE A 237 -0.41 -7.25 -15.65
N GLU A 238 -1.50 -6.57 -15.98
CA GLU A 238 -2.15 -6.69 -17.29
C GLU A 238 -1.22 -6.25 -18.43
N HIS A 239 -0.51 -5.14 -18.25
CA HIS A 239 0.42 -4.61 -19.24
C HIS A 239 1.60 -5.56 -19.50
N ILE A 240 2.27 -6.02 -18.44
CA ILE A 240 3.44 -6.89 -18.53
C ILE A 240 3.06 -8.24 -19.13
N THR A 241 1.99 -8.87 -18.64
CA THR A 241 1.51 -10.14 -19.21
C THR A 241 1.20 -10.02 -20.70
N LYS A 242 0.47 -8.97 -21.11
CA LYS A 242 0.17 -8.72 -22.52
C LYS A 242 1.43 -8.53 -23.36
N ASN A 243 2.41 -7.80 -22.83
CA ASN A 243 3.65 -7.50 -23.53
C ASN A 243 4.54 -8.76 -23.67
N ILE A 244 4.61 -9.61 -22.63
CA ILE A 244 5.31 -10.91 -22.70
C ILE A 244 4.71 -11.79 -23.81
N ILE A 245 3.38 -11.96 -23.81
CA ILE A 245 2.67 -12.75 -24.83
C ILE A 245 2.95 -12.21 -26.24
N LYS A 246 2.85 -10.88 -26.40
CA LYS A 246 3.11 -10.22 -27.69
C LYS A 246 4.54 -10.47 -28.18
N LYS A 247 5.55 -10.27 -27.34
CA LYS A 247 6.96 -10.45 -27.72
C LYS A 247 7.26 -11.91 -28.07
N ARG A 248 6.77 -12.87 -27.28
CA ARG A 248 6.96 -14.31 -27.54
C ARG A 248 6.27 -14.81 -28.81
N SER A 249 5.19 -14.15 -29.23
CA SER A 249 4.52 -14.46 -30.50
C SER A 249 5.29 -13.92 -31.72
N ALA A 250 6.17 -12.93 -31.52
CA ALA A 250 6.94 -12.30 -32.59
C ALA A 250 8.36 -12.89 -32.72
N GLU A 251 8.97 -13.28 -31.60
CA GLU A 251 10.39 -13.64 -31.52
C GLU A 251 10.58 -14.89 -30.65
N GLU A 252 11.47 -15.79 -31.08
CA GLU A 252 11.93 -16.90 -30.23
C GLU A 252 13.05 -16.43 -29.28
N ALA A 253 13.07 -16.98 -28.07
CA ALA A 253 14.14 -16.76 -27.12
C ALA A 253 15.49 -17.14 -27.73
N SER A 254 16.45 -16.22 -27.72
CA SER A 254 17.74 -16.44 -28.40
C SER A 254 18.60 -17.52 -27.73
N ASN A 255 18.61 -17.58 -26.40
CA ASN A 255 19.39 -18.57 -25.63
C ASN A 255 18.69 -18.94 -24.31
N PRO A 256 17.59 -19.71 -24.37
CA PRO A 256 16.77 -19.99 -23.19
C PRO A 256 17.44 -20.99 -22.24
N SER A 257 17.48 -20.66 -20.94
CA SER A 257 17.93 -21.58 -19.89
C SER A 257 16.97 -22.76 -19.65
N PHE A 258 15.69 -22.57 -19.96
CA PHE A 258 14.59 -23.50 -19.68
C PHE A 258 13.82 -23.92 -20.94
N LEU A 259 13.53 -25.21 -21.06
CA LEU A 259 12.70 -25.73 -22.15
C LEU A 259 11.21 -25.38 -21.97
N ASN A 260 10.70 -25.56 -20.75
CA ASN A 260 9.30 -25.34 -20.34
C ASN A 260 9.22 -25.22 -18.81
N VAL A 261 8.02 -25.09 -18.25
CA VAL A 261 7.79 -24.96 -16.79
C VAL A 261 8.40 -26.10 -15.98
N LYS A 262 8.24 -27.36 -16.43
CA LYS A 262 8.75 -28.53 -15.71
C LYS A 262 10.29 -28.56 -15.69
N ASP A 263 10.92 -28.32 -16.83
CA ASP A 263 12.38 -28.24 -16.96
C ASP A 263 12.96 -27.10 -16.09
N ALA A 264 12.26 -25.96 -16.01
CA ALA A 264 12.66 -24.86 -15.12
C ALA A 264 12.67 -25.27 -13.65
N ILE A 265 11.62 -25.94 -13.17
CA ILE A 265 11.55 -26.42 -11.78
C ILE A 265 12.70 -27.38 -11.47
N GLU A 266 12.96 -28.35 -12.36
CA GLU A 266 14.04 -29.34 -12.17
C GLU A 266 15.43 -28.66 -12.13
N LYS A 267 15.68 -27.72 -13.05
CA LYS A 267 16.94 -26.99 -13.12
C LYS A 267 17.13 -26.03 -11.94
N ILE A 268 16.13 -25.25 -11.57
CA ILE A 268 16.19 -24.34 -10.41
C ILE A 268 16.42 -25.14 -9.12
N LYS A 269 15.76 -26.29 -8.97
CA LYS A 269 15.99 -27.18 -7.83
C LYS A 269 17.44 -27.68 -7.76
N SER A 270 18.06 -27.96 -8.92
CA SER A 270 19.46 -28.41 -8.98
C SER A 270 20.47 -27.27 -8.79
N ASN A 271 20.13 -26.06 -9.24
CA ASN A 271 20.95 -24.86 -9.14
C ASN A 271 20.03 -23.64 -8.98
N PHE A 272 19.88 -23.18 -7.75
CA PHE A 272 18.99 -22.05 -7.43
C PHE A 272 19.43 -20.78 -8.17
N SER A 273 20.73 -20.51 -8.25
CA SER A 273 21.32 -19.32 -8.91
C SER A 273 21.41 -19.43 -10.44
N ILE A 274 20.61 -20.28 -11.09
CA ILE A 274 20.72 -20.53 -12.54
C ILE A 274 20.43 -19.29 -13.41
N ILE A 275 19.64 -18.33 -12.91
CA ILE A 275 19.36 -17.06 -13.59
C ILE A 275 19.68 -15.86 -12.67
N PRO A 276 19.97 -14.67 -13.23
CA PRO A 276 20.42 -13.51 -12.46
C PRO A 276 19.49 -13.07 -11.32
N GLU A 277 18.17 -13.20 -11.49
CA GLU A 277 17.19 -12.78 -10.48
C GLU A 277 17.17 -13.70 -9.26
N LEU A 278 17.31 -15.01 -9.47
CA LEU A 278 17.43 -15.97 -8.38
C LEU A 278 18.79 -15.86 -7.70
N ASP A 279 19.86 -15.63 -8.47
CA ASP A 279 21.18 -15.35 -7.92
C ASP A 279 21.18 -14.07 -7.07
N GLY A 280 20.44 -13.04 -7.51
CA GLY A 280 20.31 -11.77 -6.78
C GLY A 280 19.74 -11.91 -5.37
N ILE A 281 18.93 -12.95 -5.11
CA ILE A 281 18.38 -13.29 -3.79
C ILE A 281 19.13 -14.44 -3.10
N HIS A 282 20.10 -15.07 -3.76
CA HIS A 282 20.87 -16.16 -3.18
C HIS A 282 21.76 -15.66 -2.04
N GLN A 283 21.64 -16.26 -0.86
CA GLN A 283 22.28 -15.84 0.38
C GLN A 283 21.88 -14.44 0.88
N LEU A 284 20.80 -13.85 0.37
CA LEU A 284 20.35 -12.53 0.79
C LEU A 284 19.81 -12.56 2.22
N GLU A 285 20.54 -11.96 3.15
CA GLU A 285 20.13 -11.85 4.56
C GLU A 285 18.93 -10.92 4.72
N THR A 286 18.08 -11.20 5.72
CA THR A 286 16.89 -10.41 6.03
C THR A 286 16.99 -9.78 7.43
N ASP A 287 16.59 -8.52 7.55
CA ASP A 287 16.42 -7.80 8.81
C ASP A 287 15.02 -8.12 9.35
N ASN A 288 14.84 -9.33 9.86
CA ASN A 288 13.57 -9.82 10.37
C ASN A 288 13.73 -10.41 11.78
N LYS A 289 12.81 -10.03 12.66
CA LYS A 289 12.77 -10.47 14.07
C LYS A 289 12.03 -11.79 14.25
N VAL A 290 11.18 -12.15 13.29
CA VAL A 290 10.28 -13.32 13.36
C VAL A 290 10.93 -14.54 12.70
N HIS A 291 11.66 -14.32 11.60
CA HIS A 291 12.22 -15.37 10.78
C HIS A 291 13.65 -14.99 10.34
N SER A 292 14.67 -15.80 10.65
CA SER A 292 16.08 -15.48 10.34
C SER A 292 16.59 -16.05 9.02
N ASN A 293 15.80 -16.86 8.31
CA ASN A 293 16.19 -17.40 6.99
C ASN A 293 16.54 -16.28 6.00
N LYS A 294 17.52 -16.61 5.16
CA LYS A 294 17.83 -15.85 3.95
C LYS A 294 16.70 -16.01 2.95
N VAL A 295 16.58 -15.07 2.02
CA VAL A 295 15.46 -15.04 1.06
C VAL A 295 15.38 -16.35 0.24
N CYS A 296 16.51 -16.91 -0.21
CA CYS A 296 16.53 -18.18 -0.96
C CYS A 296 16.14 -19.41 -0.12
N GLU A 297 16.47 -19.42 1.17
CA GLU A 297 16.11 -20.50 2.10
C GLU A 297 14.59 -20.49 2.32
N HIS A 298 14.03 -19.31 2.62
CA HIS A 298 12.59 -19.11 2.71
C HIS A 298 11.88 -19.51 1.40
N THR A 299 12.38 -19.08 0.25
CA THR A 299 11.81 -19.45 -1.06
C THR A 299 11.75 -20.97 -1.24
N SER A 300 12.81 -21.68 -0.86
CA SER A 300 12.86 -23.15 -0.94
C SER A 300 11.86 -23.81 0.02
N GLU A 301 11.74 -23.27 1.23
CA GLU A 301 10.76 -23.75 2.22
C GLU A 301 9.30 -23.54 1.76
N VAL A 302 8.98 -22.43 1.11
CA VAL A 302 7.66 -22.21 0.50
C VAL A 302 7.37 -23.27 -0.56
N VAL A 303 8.34 -23.56 -1.43
CA VAL A 303 8.21 -24.60 -2.46
C VAL A 303 7.96 -25.99 -1.85
N GLU A 304 8.66 -26.33 -0.76
CA GLU A 304 8.47 -27.59 -0.04
C GLU A 304 7.11 -27.65 0.67
N ASN A 305 6.68 -26.53 1.27
CA ASN A 305 5.41 -26.44 1.98
C ASN A 305 4.19 -26.61 1.07
N LEU A 306 4.27 -26.29 -0.23
CA LEU A 306 3.20 -26.53 -1.20
C LEU A 306 2.71 -27.98 -1.17
N ASP A 307 3.63 -28.95 -1.08
CA ASP A 307 3.31 -30.37 -1.06
C ASP A 307 2.55 -30.79 0.24
N THR A 308 2.36 -29.88 1.19
CA THR A 308 1.56 -30.08 2.41
C THR A 308 0.21 -29.36 2.39
N VAL A 309 -0.02 -28.45 1.44
CA VAL A 309 -1.25 -27.66 1.34
C VAL A 309 -2.31 -28.39 0.52
N SER A 310 -3.51 -28.58 1.08
CA SER A 310 -4.60 -29.30 0.38
C SER A 310 -5.03 -28.60 -0.90
N PHE A 311 -5.17 -27.27 -0.87
CA PHE A 311 -5.51 -26.48 -2.05
C PHE A 311 -4.53 -26.65 -3.21
N TYR A 312 -3.25 -26.93 -2.94
CA TYR A 312 -2.26 -27.24 -3.97
C TYR A 312 -2.43 -28.67 -4.50
N LYS A 313 -2.64 -29.65 -3.62
CA LYS A 313 -2.85 -31.06 -3.98
C LYS A 313 -4.08 -31.28 -4.86
N ASP A 314 -5.11 -30.47 -4.66
CA ASP A 314 -6.37 -30.56 -5.40
C ASP A 314 -6.31 -29.90 -6.79
N LEU A 315 -5.24 -29.17 -7.11
CA LEU A 315 -5.01 -28.61 -8.45
C LEU A 315 -4.67 -29.73 -9.45
N ASN A 316 -4.97 -29.51 -10.72
CA ASN A 316 -4.48 -30.39 -11.79
C ASN A 316 -2.95 -30.28 -11.94
N SER A 317 -2.35 -31.24 -12.65
CA SER A 317 -0.89 -31.33 -12.78
C SER A 317 -0.24 -30.10 -13.43
N VAL A 318 -0.92 -29.44 -14.37
CA VAL A 318 -0.40 -28.22 -15.03
C VAL A 318 -0.39 -27.06 -14.03
N ASP A 319 -1.47 -26.86 -13.30
CA ASP A 319 -1.58 -25.80 -12.30
C ASP A 319 -0.66 -26.00 -11.10
N GLN A 320 -0.41 -27.24 -10.69
CA GLN A 320 0.62 -27.57 -9.69
C GLN A 320 2.00 -27.12 -10.15
N LEU A 321 2.39 -27.40 -11.40
CA LEU A 321 3.66 -26.95 -11.96
C LEU A 321 3.75 -25.42 -12.02
N ILE A 322 2.67 -24.75 -12.43
CA ILE A 322 2.62 -23.28 -12.47
C ILE A 322 2.82 -22.67 -11.08
N VAL A 323 2.07 -23.14 -10.06
CA VAL A 323 2.19 -22.63 -8.69
C VAL A 323 3.60 -22.90 -8.14
N LYS A 324 4.16 -24.09 -8.38
CA LYS A 324 5.50 -24.45 -7.90
C LYS A 324 6.60 -23.61 -8.54
N LEU A 325 6.49 -23.33 -9.84
CA LEU A 325 7.43 -22.41 -10.52
C LEU A 325 7.27 -20.98 -10.00
N ALA A 326 6.04 -20.48 -9.87
CA ALA A 326 5.79 -19.14 -9.35
C ALA A 326 6.30 -18.98 -7.91
N ALA A 327 6.26 -20.04 -7.10
CA ALA A 327 6.84 -20.06 -5.75
C ALA A 327 8.36 -19.81 -5.75
N TYR A 328 9.12 -20.27 -6.76
CA TYR A 328 10.53 -19.91 -6.87
C TYR A 328 10.75 -18.42 -7.18
N PHE A 329 9.77 -17.77 -7.82
CA PHE A 329 9.87 -16.40 -8.30
C PHE A 329 9.17 -15.36 -7.43
N HIS A 330 8.35 -15.75 -6.45
CA HIS A 330 7.47 -14.82 -5.72
C HIS A 330 8.26 -13.66 -5.08
N ASP A 331 9.46 -13.96 -4.60
CA ASP A 331 10.29 -13.09 -3.78
C ASP A 331 11.49 -12.44 -4.50
N ILE A 332 11.68 -12.68 -5.80
CA ILE A 332 12.86 -12.17 -6.54
C ILE A 332 12.97 -10.64 -6.51
N GLY A 333 11.85 -9.93 -6.38
CA GLY A 333 11.79 -8.48 -6.21
C GLY A 333 12.40 -7.98 -4.90
N LYS A 334 12.73 -8.86 -3.95
CA LYS A 334 13.57 -8.53 -2.78
C LYS A 334 15.04 -8.36 -3.18
N GLY A 335 15.51 -8.98 -4.25
CA GLY A 335 16.88 -8.83 -4.75
C GLY A 335 17.09 -7.57 -5.59
N PRO A 336 18.34 -7.35 -6.07
CA PRO A 336 19.56 -8.06 -5.69
C PRO A 336 20.18 -7.52 -4.37
N HIS A 337 21.28 -8.11 -3.90
CA HIS A 337 22.03 -7.63 -2.73
C HIS A 337 22.39 -6.13 -2.78
N SER A 338 22.76 -5.64 -3.97
CA SER A 338 23.15 -4.24 -4.19
C SER A 338 22.01 -3.23 -3.96
N LYS A 339 20.76 -3.69 -3.90
CA LYS A 339 19.59 -2.89 -3.54
C LYS A 339 19.66 -2.37 -2.10
N TRP A 340 20.27 -3.14 -1.19
CA TRP A 340 20.16 -2.94 0.25
C TRP A 340 21.40 -2.32 0.89
N LYS A 341 21.17 -1.49 1.92
CA LYS A 341 22.25 -1.01 2.77
C LYS A 341 22.88 -2.20 3.51
N ASN A 342 24.20 -2.33 3.41
CA ASN A 342 24.98 -3.46 3.96
C ASN A 342 24.58 -4.85 3.43
N GLY A 343 23.80 -4.95 2.34
CA GLY A 343 23.36 -6.23 1.80
C GLY A 343 22.27 -6.93 2.62
N ILE A 344 21.68 -6.26 3.62
CA ILE A 344 20.63 -6.84 4.47
C ILE A 344 19.27 -6.30 4.01
N GLN A 345 18.42 -7.20 3.52
CA GLN A 345 17.07 -6.90 3.05
C GLN A 345 16.17 -6.51 4.22
N LYS A 346 15.51 -5.35 4.12
CA LYS A 346 14.49 -4.91 5.07
C LYS A 346 13.11 -5.24 4.55
N ALA A 347 12.13 -5.39 5.45
CA ALA A 347 10.72 -5.52 5.08
C ALA A 347 10.33 -4.52 3.96
N TYR A 348 9.83 -5.06 2.85
CA TYR A 348 9.63 -4.32 1.61
C TYR A 348 8.35 -4.77 0.92
N ALA A 349 7.24 -4.09 1.20
CA ALA A 349 5.92 -4.46 0.70
C ALA A 349 5.76 -4.30 -0.82
N ASP A 350 6.66 -3.57 -1.50
CA ASP A 350 6.61 -3.36 -2.96
C ASP A 350 7.40 -4.42 -3.76
N HIS A 351 7.92 -5.46 -3.09
CA HIS A 351 8.62 -6.54 -3.77
C HIS A 351 7.79 -7.25 -4.86
N PRO A 352 6.46 -7.46 -4.76
CA PRO A 352 5.72 -8.15 -5.83
C PRO A 352 5.68 -7.33 -7.12
N ALA A 353 5.61 -5.99 -7.02
CA ALA A 353 5.66 -5.11 -8.18
C ALA A 353 7.04 -5.13 -8.86
N ASP A 354 8.12 -5.24 -8.07
CA ASP A 354 9.47 -5.43 -8.59
C ASP A 354 9.66 -6.84 -9.19
N SER A 355 9.14 -7.89 -8.54
CA SER A 355 9.15 -9.27 -9.05
C SER A 355 8.45 -9.34 -10.41
N LEU A 356 7.28 -8.72 -10.54
CA LEU A 356 6.51 -8.71 -11.78
C LEU A 356 7.28 -8.04 -12.94
N LYS A 357 8.01 -6.95 -12.68
CA LYS A 357 8.88 -6.33 -13.71
C LYS A 357 10.01 -7.26 -14.15
N MET A 358 10.58 -8.02 -13.22
CA MET A 358 11.59 -9.03 -13.52
C MET A 358 11.03 -10.19 -14.36
N MET A 359 9.75 -10.55 -14.15
CA MET A 359 9.10 -11.60 -14.94
C MET A 359 9.06 -11.30 -16.44
N GLU A 360 9.09 -10.02 -16.86
CA GLU A 360 9.13 -9.69 -18.30
C GLU A 360 10.35 -10.34 -18.96
N ARG A 361 11.55 -10.09 -18.44
CA ARG A 361 12.78 -10.67 -18.98
C ARG A 361 12.78 -12.19 -18.84
N ILE A 362 12.45 -12.70 -17.65
CA ILE A 362 12.49 -14.14 -17.35
C ILE A 362 11.62 -14.93 -18.33
N LEU A 363 10.35 -14.54 -18.49
CA LEU A 363 9.41 -15.31 -19.31
C LEU A 363 9.64 -15.13 -20.82
N ILE A 364 10.30 -14.05 -21.26
CA ILE A 364 10.66 -13.85 -22.67
C ILE A 364 11.96 -14.60 -23.00
N ASP A 365 13.01 -14.38 -22.23
CA ASP A 365 14.38 -14.75 -22.61
C ASP A 365 14.78 -16.14 -22.12
N GLU A 366 14.28 -16.57 -20.95
CA GLU A 366 14.76 -17.80 -20.31
C GLU A 366 13.98 -19.05 -20.71
N PHE A 367 12.80 -18.91 -21.34
CA PHE A 367 11.93 -20.04 -21.67
C PHE A 367 11.78 -20.24 -23.18
N ARG A 368 12.06 -21.46 -23.65
CA ARG A 368 11.76 -21.86 -25.03
C ARG A 368 10.26 -21.99 -25.27
N LYS A 369 9.54 -22.75 -24.43
CA LYS A 369 8.09 -22.99 -24.58
C LYS A 369 7.32 -22.53 -23.35
N LEU A 370 6.35 -21.65 -23.56
CA LEU A 370 5.33 -21.24 -22.61
C LEU A 370 4.05 -20.89 -23.37
N SER A 371 2.91 -21.31 -22.83
CA SER A 371 1.58 -20.91 -23.27
C SER A 371 1.13 -19.60 -22.61
N ASP A 372 0.18 -18.90 -23.23
CA ASP A 372 -0.44 -17.69 -22.67
C ASP A 372 -1.08 -17.97 -21.30
N TYR A 373 -1.62 -19.18 -21.11
CA TYR A 373 -2.17 -19.67 -19.85
C TYR A 373 -1.11 -19.71 -18.74
N GLU A 374 0.05 -20.29 -19.01
CA GLU A 374 1.18 -20.34 -18.06
C GLU A 374 1.71 -18.93 -17.77
N ILE A 375 1.92 -18.10 -18.80
CA ILE A 375 2.44 -16.73 -18.65
C ILE A 375 1.54 -15.91 -17.73
N ARG A 376 0.23 -15.88 -18.00
CA ARG A 376 -0.72 -15.13 -17.18
C ARG A 376 -0.70 -15.59 -15.73
N LYS A 377 -0.79 -16.91 -15.49
CA LYS A 377 -0.92 -17.45 -14.13
C LYS A 377 0.36 -17.32 -13.31
N ILE A 378 1.53 -17.50 -13.93
CA ILE A 378 2.81 -17.23 -13.26
C ILE A 378 2.88 -15.75 -12.84
N CYS A 379 2.58 -14.81 -13.75
CA CYS A 379 2.58 -13.38 -13.43
C CYS A 379 1.56 -13.03 -12.34
N LEU A 380 0.35 -13.61 -12.39
CA LEU A 380 -0.71 -13.39 -11.39
C LEU A 380 -0.23 -13.82 -10.00
N ILE A 381 0.31 -15.03 -9.89
CA ILE A 381 0.75 -15.60 -8.62
C ILE A 381 1.93 -14.82 -8.07
N VAL A 382 2.94 -14.49 -8.89
CA VAL A 382 4.10 -13.71 -8.45
C VAL A 382 3.68 -12.32 -7.93
N ALA A 383 2.78 -11.63 -8.64
CA ALA A 383 2.33 -10.28 -8.28
C ALA A 383 1.41 -10.24 -7.04
N TYR A 384 0.71 -11.33 -6.73
CA TYR A 384 -0.35 -11.36 -5.72
C TYR A 384 -0.23 -12.51 -4.69
N HIS A 385 0.94 -13.14 -4.56
CA HIS A 385 1.16 -14.22 -3.58
C HIS A 385 0.87 -13.79 -2.14
N ASP A 386 1.05 -12.50 -1.81
CA ASP A 386 0.82 -11.91 -0.49
C ASP A 386 -0.66 -11.53 -0.25
N LEU A 387 -1.49 -11.43 -1.29
CA LEU A 387 -2.82 -10.82 -1.23
C LEU A 387 -3.76 -11.54 -0.25
N ILE A 388 -3.85 -12.87 -0.29
CA ILE A 388 -4.73 -13.63 0.61
C ILE A 388 -4.26 -13.50 2.06
N GLY A 389 -2.94 -13.53 2.27
CA GLY A 389 -2.33 -13.32 3.58
C GLY A 389 -2.64 -11.93 4.14
N ASP A 390 -2.51 -10.89 3.32
CA ASP A 390 -2.78 -9.50 3.70
C ASP A 390 -4.27 -9.21 3.97
N ILE A 391 -5.18 -9.93 3.30
CA ILE A 391 -6.63 -9.82 3.52
C ILE A 391 -7.02 -10.53 4.83
N LEU A 392 -6.53 -11.76 5.06
CA LEU A 392 -7.02 -12.62 6.15
C LEU A 392 -6.16 -12.61 7.41
N GLY A 393 -4.93 -12.07 7.32
CA GLY A 393 -3.92 -12.10 8.36
C GLY A 393 -4.21 -11.22 9.57
N PRO A 394 -3.30 -11.21 10.56
CA PRO A 394 -3.52 -10.51 11.83
C PRO A 394 -3.52 -8.99 11.68
N GLU A 395 -2.72 -8.44 10.77
CA GLU A 395 -2.64 -6.99 10.53
C GLU A 395 -3.69 -6.46 9.52
N GLN A 396 -4.82 -7.18 9.38
CA GLN A 396 -5.94 -6.96 8.43
C GLN A 396 -5.92 -5.56 7.80
N GLY A 397 -5.61 -5.53 6.51
CA GLY A 397 -5.35 -4.26 5.83
C GLY A 397 -5.91 -4.19 4.44
N ARG A 398 -5.64 -5.22 3.63
CA ARG A 398 -5.83 -5.18 2.17
C ARG A 398 -7.26 -5.54 1.77
N SER A 399 -7.77 -4.88 0.73
CA SER A 399 -9.18 -4.99 0.36
C SER A 399 -9.44 -6.26 -0.47
N LYS A 400 -10.43 -7.06 -0.05
CA LYS A 400 -10.90 -8.20 -0.84
C LYS A 400 -11.42 -7.81 -2.24
N LYS A 401 -11.80 -6.55 -2.43
CA LYS A 401 -12.23 -6.00 -3.73
C LYS A 401 -11.14 -6.14 -4.79
N GLU A 402 -9.86 -6.18 -4.41
CA GLU A 402 -8.77 -6.40 -5.36
C GLU A 402 -8.90 -7.74 -6.10
N LEU A 403 -9.35 -8.82 -5.44
CA LEU A 403 -9.57 -10.11 -6.10
C LEU A 403 -10.70 -10.02 -7.14
N VAL A 404 -11.78 -9.32 -6.81
CA VAL A 404 -12.91 -9.10 -7.71
C VAL A 404 -12.49 -8.25 -8.90
N ASP A 405 -11.76 -7.16 -8.64
CA ASP A 405 -11.29 -6.26 -9.68
C ASP A 405 -10.25 -6.92 -10.60
N LEU A 406 -9.51 -7.93 -10.12
CA LEU A 406 -8.61 -8.76 -10.94
C LEU A 406 -9.35 -9.70 -11.89
N GLY A 407 -10.63 -9.97 -11.64
CA GLY A 407 -11.42 -10.91 -12.43
C GLY A 407 -10.90 -12.35 -12.35
N VAL A 408 -10.40 -12.76 -11.17
CA VAL A 408 -9.88 -14.12 -10.99
C VAL A 408 -11.00 -15.15 -11.06
N ASP A 409 -10.74 -16.29 -11.70
CA ASP A 409 -11.64 -17.43 -11.62
C ASP A 409 -11.42 -18.29 -10.36
N LYS A 410 -12.30 -19.26 -10.10
CA LYS A 410 -12.21 -20.16 -8.94
C LYS A 410 -10.88 -20.94 -8.89
N ASN A 411 -10.35 -21.32 -10.05
CA ASN A 411 -9.08 -22.05 -10.12
C ASN A 411 -7.90 -21.12 -9.78
N GLU A 412 -7.86 -19.92 -10.35
CA GLU A 412 -6.89 -18.87 -10.02
C GLU A 412 -6.96 -18.48 -8.52
N LEU A 413 -8.16 -18.40 -7.94
CA LEU A 413 -8.34 -18.18 -6.51
C LEU A 413 -7.70 -19.31 -5.68
N PHE A 414 -7.87 -20.57 -6.09
CA PHE A 414 -7.27 -21.70 -5.38
C PHE A 414 -5.75 -21.75 -5.54
N MET A 415 -5.21 -21.37 -6.70
CA MET A 415 -3.77 -21.21 -6.91
C MET A 415 -3.18 -20.12 -5.99
N LEU A 416 -3.86 -18.97 -5.85
CA LEU A 416 -3.46 -17.91 -4.94
C LEU A 416 -3.52 -18.37 -3.47
N ILE A 417 -4.60 -19.04 -3.06
CA ILE A 417 -4.72 -19.61 -1.72
C ILE A 417 -3.59 -20.62 -1.45
N ALA A 418 -3.26 -21.46 -2.43
CA ALA A 418 -2.21 -22.47 -2.30
C ALA A 418 -0.84 -21.84 -1.99
N ILE A 419 -0.42 -20.84 -2.78
CA ILE A 419 0.86 -20.16 -2.54
C ILE A 419 0.85 -19.39 -1.22
N SER A 420 -0.22 -18.64 -0.92
CA SER A 420 -0.29 -17.83 0.30
C SER A 420 -0.24 -18.70 1.55
N LEU A 421 -0.89 -19.88 1.53
CA LEU A 421 -0.81 -20.81 2.64
C LEU A 421 0.58 -21.40 2.82
N ALA A 422 1.28 -21.75 1.74
CA ALA A 422 2.64 -22.26 1.82
C ALA A 422 3.63 -21.21 2.32
N ASP A 423 3.47 -19.97 1.86
CA ASP A 423 4.25 -18.81 2.27
C ASP A 423 4.04 -18.49 3.76
N ILE A 424 2.79 -18.26 4.17
CA ILE A 424 2.44 -17.98 5.57
C ILE A 424 2.93 -19.08 6.51
N LYS A 425 2.85 -20.36 6.09
CA LYS A 425 3.31 -21.49 6.91
C LYS A 425 4.82 -21.43 7.19
N SER A 426 5.62 -20.98 6.22
CA SER A 426 7.06 -20.79 6.40
C SER A 426 7.40 -19.59 7.31
N ILE A 427 6.44 -18.69 7.56
CA ILE A 427 6.66 -17.49 8.37
C ILE A 427 6.15 -17.71 9.81
N ASP A 428 4.89 -18.13 9.96
CA ASP A 428 4.23 -18.27 11.27
C ASP A 428 3.11 -19.32 11.20
N THR A 429 3.27 -20.40 11.97
CA THR A 429 2.30 -21.50 12.05
C THR A 429 0.96 -21.08 12.68
N ASN A 430 0.95 -20.18 13.67
CA ASN A 430 -0.30 -19.67 14.24
C ASN A 430 -1.06 -18.81 13.23
N TRP A 431 -0.34 -17.97 12.49
CA TRP A 431 -0.93 -17.20 11.39
C TRP A 431 -1.54 -18.14 10.34
N PHE A 432 -0.83 -19.20 9.95
CA PHE A 432 -1.31 -20.22 9.02
C PHE A 432 -2.66 -20.83 9.47
N PHE A 433 -2.76 -21.28 10.72
CA PHE A 433 -4.01 -21.85 11.25
C PHE A 433 -5.16 -20.83 11.28
N ASN A 434 -4.86 -19.59 11.68
CA ASN A 434 -5.86 -18.51 11.72
C ASN A 434 -6.43 -18.20 10.32
N VAL A 435 -5.58 -18.14 9.30
CA VAL A 435 -6.02 -17.94 7.91
C VAL A 435 -6.86 -19.13 7.45
N LYS A 436 -6.39 -20.36 7.70
CA LYS A 436 -7.08 -21.58 7.31
C LYS A 436 -8.51 -21.67 7.88
N MET A 437 -8.73 -21.22 9.11
CA MET A 437 -10.05 -21.17 9.72
C MET A 437 -11.02 -20.18 9.02
N LYS A 438 -10.50 -19.08 8.47
CA LYS A 438 -11.31 -18.06 7.79
C LYS A 438 -11.63 -18.41 6.34
N LEU A 439 -10.83 -19.29 5.71
CA LEU A 439 -10.92 -19.62 4.28
C LEU A 439 -12.31 -20.09 3.80
N PRO A 440 -13.05 -20.99 4.47
CA PRO A 440 -14.33 -21.47 3.94
C PRO A 440 -15.35 -20.36 3.74
N ARG A 441 -15.45 -19.44 4.71
CA ARG A 441 -16.33 -18.27 4.62
C ARG A 441 -15.83 -17.30 3.54
N PHE A 442 -14.52 -17.05 3.53
CA PHE A 442 -13.90 -16.16 2.54
C PHE A 442 -14.12 -16.63 1.10
N ILE A 443 -13.89 -17.91 0.80
CA ILE A 443 -14.10 -18.50 -0.53
C ILE A 443 -15.57 -18.36 -0.94
N LYS A 444 -16.51 -18.63 -0.03
CA LYS A 444 -17.95 -18.45 -0.31
C LYS A 444 -18.27 -16.99 -0.67
N ASP A 445 -17.74 -16.04 0.09
CA ASP A 445 -17.98 -14.62 -0.12
C ASP A 445 -17.40 -14.14 -1.46
N ILE A 446 -16.16 -14.51 -1.77
CA ILE A 446 -15.52 -14.17 -3.06
C ILE A 446 -16.22 -14.84 -4.23
N SER A 447 -16.54 -16.13 -4.13
CA SER A 447 -17.21 -16.88 -5.22
C SER A 447 -18.54 -16.25 -5.63
N ARG A 448 -19.27 -15.65 -4.66
CA ARG A 448 -20.50 -14.91 -4.92
C ARG A 448 -20.23 -13.60 -5.65
N GLU A 449 -19.16 -12.88 -5.31
CA GLU A 449 -18.82 -11.59 -5.93
C GLU A 449 -18.25 -11.76 -7.35
N ILE A 450 -17.55 -12.85 -7.64
CA ILE A 450 -17.04 -13.18 -8.99
C ILE A 450 -18.10 -13.84 -9.90
N GLY A 451 -19.33 -14.04 -9.42
CA GLY A 451 -20.44 -14.57 -10.23
C GLY A 451 -20.32 -16.06 -10.58
N GLN A 452 -19.63 -16.86 -9.76
CA GLN A 452 -19.36 -18.28 -10.01
C GLN A 452 -20.13 -19.22 -9.06
N TYR A 453 -21.37 -18.85 -8.73
CA TYR A 453 -22.27 -19.61 -7.86
C TYR A 453 -23.48 -20.17 -8.61
#